data_AF-A0A354BG40-F1
#
_entry.id   AF-A0A354BG40-F1
#
_cell.length_a   1.000
_cell.length_b   1.000
_cell.length_c   1.000
_cell.angle_alpha   90.00
_cell.angle_beta   90.00
_cell.angle_gamma   90.00
#
_symmetry.space_group_name_H-M   'P 1'
#
loop_
_entity.id
_entity.type
_entity.pdbx_description
1 polymer ?
#
loop_
_entity_poly.entity_id
_entity_poly.type
_entity_poly.pdbx_seq_one_letter_code
_entity_poly.pdbx_strand_id
1 'polypeptide(L)' 'QALLDESRLKCEGYLDPAPIRTKWREHLSGRRNWQYWLWNVLMFQVWLNAHGRSHSPAVSYH' A
#
# COMPACT_ATOMS: atom_id res chain seq x y z
N GLN A 1 8.50 -2.59 -5.13
CA GLN A 1 7.74 -3.42 -4.18
C GLN A 1 7.37 -2.69 -2.87
N ALA A 2 7.93 -1.51 -2.57
CA ALA A 2 7.70 -0.79 -1.31
C ALA A 2 6.28 -0.19 -1.08
N LEU A 3 5.46 -0.02 -2.13
CA LEU A 3 4.09 0.52 -2.00
C LEU A 3 3.05 -0.53 -1.59
N LEU A 4 3.39 -1.82 -1.69
CA LEU A 4 2.54 -2.92 -1.25
C LEU A 4 3.17 -3.66 -0.06
N ASP A 5 4.04 -2.97 0.69
CA ASP A 5 4.68 -3.56 1.85
C ASP A 5 3.62 -3.85 2.92
N GLU A 6 3.60 -5.10 3.39
CA GLU A 6 2.61 -5.56 4.36
C GLU A 6 2.67 -4.78 5.67
N SER A 7 3.87 -4.39 6.11
CA SER A 7 4.08 -3.64 7.34
C SER A 7 3.49 -2.24 7.22
N ARG A 8 3.68 -1.62 6.05
CA ARG A 8 3.13 -0.30 5.74
C ARG A 8 1.60 -0.33 5.69
N LEU A 9 1.02 -1.30 4.99
CA LEU A 9 -0.43 -1.46 4.90
C LEU A 9 -1.07 -1.69 6.28
N LYS A 10 -0.42 -2.49 7.14
CA LYS A 10 -0.86 -2.69 8.54
C LYS A 10 -0.77 -1.42 9.37
N CYS A 11 0.31 -0.65 9.26
CA CYS A 11 0.48 0.60 9.99
C CYS A 11 -0.50 1.69 9.53
N GLU A 12 -0.81 1.73 8.23
CA GLU A 12 -1.78 2.67 7.67
C GLU A 12 -3.22 2.32 8.05
N GLY A 13 -3.54 1.04 8.25
CA GLY A 13 -4.84 0.58 8.76
C GLY A 13 -6.02 0.73 7.80
N TYR A 14 -5.83 1.32 6.63
CA TYR A 14 -6.89 1.53 5.62
C TYR A 14 -7.18 0.31 4.74
N LEU A 15 -6.22 -0.61 4.62
CA LEU A 15 -6.29 -1.75 3.71
C LEU A 15 -5.84 -3.04 4.40
N ASP A 16 -6.56 -4.13 4.17
CA ASP A 16 -6.13 -5.46 4.60
C ASP A 16 -5.07 -6.02 3.63
N PRO A 17 -3.82 -6.27 4.06
CA PRO A 17 -2.77 -6.78 3.20
C PRO A 17 -2.99 -8.23 2.74
N ALA A 18 -3.72 -9.06 3.49
CA ALA A 18 -3.87 -10.49 3.20
C ALA A 18 -4.53 -10.78 1.83
N PRO A 19 -5.69 -10.18 1.48
CA PRO A 19 -6.29 -10.35 0.16
C PRO A 19 -5.45 -9.69 -0.96
N ILE A 20 -4.78 -8.57 -0.66
CA ILE A 20 -3.96 -7.83 -1.63
C ILE A 20 -2.76 -8.69 -2.07
N ARG A 21 -2.04 -9.31 -1.12
CA ARG A 21 -0.90 -10.20 -1.43
C ARG A 21 -1.33 -11.45 -2.20
N THR A 22 -2.51 -11.97 -1.92
CA THR A 22 -3.06 -13.12 -2.63
C THR A 22 -3.35 -12.77 -4.09
N LYS A 23 -4.06 -11.66 -4.34
CA LYS A 23 -4.33 -11.15 -5.69
C LYS A 23 -3.06 -10.77 -6.44
N TRP A 24 -2.07 -10.20 -5.75
CA TRP A 24 -0.77 -9.88 -6.33
C TRP A 24 -0.03 -11.13 -6.83
N ARG A 25 0.02 -12.20 -6.01
CA ARG A 25 0.60 -13.48 -6.43
C ARG A 25 -0.16 -14.12 -7.60
N GLU A 26 -1.50 -14.08 -7.56
CA GLU A 26 -2.32 -14.57 -8.67
C GLU A 26 -2.06 -13.79 -9.97
N HIS A 27 -1.91 -12.47 -9.89
CA HIS A 27 -1.58 -11.63 -11.04
C HIS A 27 -0.19 -11.96 -11.60
N LEU A 28 0.81 -12.08 -10.73
CA LEU A 28 2.17 -12.48 -11.13
C LEU A 28 2.23 -13.88 -11.73
N SER A 29 1.34 -14.78 -11.31
CA SER A 29 1.26 -16.13 -11.89
C SER A 29 0.66 -16.17 -13.30
N GLY A 30 0.14 -15.05 -13.81
CA GLY A 30 -0.53 -14.96 -15.12
C GLY A 30 -1.88 -15.68 -15.19
N ARG A 31 -2.31 -16.36 -14.11
CA ARG A 31 -3.54 -17.15 -14.07
C ARG A 31 -4.82 -16.31 -14.06
N ARG A 32 -4.75 -15.09 -13.50
CA ARG A 32 -5.88 -14.16 -13.43
C ARG A 32 -5.40 -12.72 -13.58
N ASN A 33 -6.14 -11.94 -14.35
CA ASN A 33 -5.86 -10.53 -14.52
C ASN A 33 -6.51 -9.68 -13.42
N TRP A 34 -5.74 -9.34 -12.40
CA TRP A 34 -6.16 -8.43 -11.31
C TRP A 34 -5.67 -6.99 -11.48
N GLN A 35 -5.17 -6.62 -12.67
CA GLN A 35 -4.50 -5.33 -12.90
C GLN A 35 -5.35 -4.12 -12.47
N TYR A 36 -6.65 -4.13 -12.76
CA TYR A 36 -7.55 -3.01 -12.42
C TYR A 36 -7.70 -2.80 -10.91
N TRP A 37 -7.83 -3.89 -10.16
CA TRP A 37 -7.97 -3.85 -8.71
C TRP A 37 -6.66 -3.43 -8.04
N LEU A 38 -5.54 -3.99 -8.52
CA LEU A 38 -4.21 -3.65 -8.01
C LEU A 38 -3.83 -2.20 -8.33
N TRP A 39 -4.23 -1.69 -9.49
CA TRP A 39 -4.03 -0.30 -9.87
C TRP A 39 -4.73 0.67 -8.90
N ASN A 40 -5.99 0.41 -8.55
CA ASN A 40 -6.72 1.24 -7.58
C ASN A 40 -6.01 1.27 -6.22
N VAL A 41 -5.53 0.12 -5.74
CA VAL A 41 -4.75 0.02 -4.50
C VAL A 41 -3.45 0.82 -4.60
N LEU A 42 -2.71 0.71 -5.72
CA LEU A 42 -1.46 1.44 -5.92
C LEU A 42 -1.66 2.95 -5.98
N MET A 43 -2.69 3.42 -6.69
CA MET A 43 -3.00 4.86 -6.77
C MET A 43 -3.42 5.41 -5.41
N PHE A 44 -4.20 4.65 -4.65
CA PHE A 44 -4.56 5.01 -3.29
C PHE A 44 -3.32 5.09 -2.37
N GLN A 45 -2.41 4.12 -2.46
CA GLN A 45 -1.14 4.15 -1.72
C GLN A 45 -0.25 5.34 -2.10
N VAL A 46 -0.24 5.74 -3.38
CA VAL A 46 0.47 6.95 -3.84
C VAL A 46 -0.15 8.22 -3.25
N TRP A 47 -1.48 8.31 -3.26
CA TRP A 47 -2.21 9.43 -2.65
C TRP A 47 -1.95 9.52 -1.13
N LEU A 48 -2.06 8.40 -0.42
CA LEU A 48 -1.73 8.30 1.00
C LEU A 48 -0.27 8.67 1.28
N ASN A 49 0.67 8.26 0.43
CA ASN A 49 2.07 8.62 0.57
C ASN A 49 2.33 10.13 0.39
N ALA A 50 1.53 10.77 -0.46
CA ALA A 50 1.61 12.20 -0.74
C ALA A 50 0.94 13.04 0.36
N HIS A 51 -0.15 12.54 0.96
CA HIS A 51 -0.97 13.31 1.93
C HIS A 51 -0.72 12.89 3.40
N GLY A 52 -0.27 11.66 3.64
CA GLY A 52 0.16 11.14 4.94
C GLY A 52 1.57 11.57 5.35
N ARG A 53 2.30 12.28 4.48
CA ARG A 53 3.55 12.98 4.82
C ARG A 53 3.33 14.30 5.57
N SER A 54 2.19 14.48 6.23
CA SER A 54 2.09 15.33 7.42
C SER A 54 2.78 14.66 8.62
N HIS A 55 4.00 14.15 8.44
CA HIS A 55 4.82 13.79 9.58
C HIS A 55 5.31 15.13 10.14
N SER A 56 4.67 15.55 11.23
CA SER A 56 5.17 16.65 12.06
C SER A 56 6.69 16.51 12.19
N PRO A 57 7.49 17.59 12.01
CA PRO A 57 8.88 17.50 12.39
C PRO A 57 8.86 17.09 13.86
N ALA A 58 9.52 15.98 14.17
CA ALA A 58 9.74 15.57 15.54
C ALA A 58 10.41 16.77 16.22
N VAL A 59 9.66 17.49 17.06
CA VAL A 59 10.20 18.58 17.88
C VAL A 59 11.21 17.91 18.79
N SER A 60 12.48 18.05 18.42
CA SER A 60 13.60 17.79 19.31
C SER A 60 13.61 18.95 20.30
N TYR A 61 13.12 18.71 21.52
CA TYR A 61 13.39 19.60 22.64
C TYR A 61 14.86 19.43 23.02
N HIS A 62 15.68 20.42 22.66
CA HIS A 62 17.00 20.65 23.23
C HIS A 62 16.99 22.02 23.91
#